data_AF-A0A816AYD4-F1
#
_entry.id   AF-A0A816AYD4-F1
#
_cell.length_a   1.000
_cell.length_b   1.000
_cell.length_c   1.000
_cell.angle_alpha   90.00
_cell.angle_beta   90.00
_cell.angle_gamma   90.00
#
_symmetry.space_group_name_H-M   'P 1'
#
loop_
_entity.id
_entity.type
_entity.pdbx_description
1 polymer ?
#
loop_
_entity_poly.entity_id
_entity_poly.type
_entity_poly.pdbx_seq_one_letter_code
_entity_poly.pdbx_strand_id
1 'polypeptide(L)'
;PCLLEGTQRCFITSQNHGFAVQTEQGLAKDWSILFTNQNDQSNEGIIHDFKPFFSVQFHPEHCAGPRDTEQLFQIFLDIVQSYKSNKTINAKSYLKEQLT
;
A
#
# COMPACT_ATOMS: atom_id res chain seq x y z
N PRO A 1 11.92 2.57 -5.70
CA PRO A 1 11.45 1.22 -6.09
C PRO A 1 10.86 0.55 -4.84
N CYS A 2 9.56 0.28 -4.86
CA CYS A 2 8.83 -0.22 -3.70
C CYS A 2 8.43 -1.67 -3.95
N LEU A 3 8.94 -2.59 -3.13
CA LEU A 3 8.53 -4.00 -3.15
C LEU A 3 7.21 -4.16 -2.40
N LEU A 4 6.25 -4.87 -3.00
CA LEU A 4 5.03 -5.28 -2.32
C LEU A 4 5.33 -6.46 -1.38
N GLU A 5 5.05 -6.27 -0.08
CA GLU A 5 5.46 -7.20 0.98
C GLU A 5 4.84 -8.60 0.82
N GLY A 6 5.69 -9.62 0.85
CA GLY A 6 5.31 -11.02 0.62
C GLY A 6 5.12 -11.41 -0.86
N THR A 7 5.64 -10.61 -1.79
CA THR A 7 5.65 -10.89 -3.23
C THR A 7 7.04 -10.60 -3.83
N GLN A 8 7.22 -10.86 -5.13
CA GLN A 8 8.41 -10.44 -5.88
C GLN A 8 8.14 -9.23 -6.79
N ARG A 9 6.99 -8.56 -6.61
CA ARG A 9 6.59 -7.44 -7.47
C ARG A 9 7.09 -6.12 -6.90
N CYS A 10 7.85 -5.40 -7.72
CA CYS A 10 8.38 -4.09 -7.40
C CYS A 10 7.78 -3.03 -8.33
N PHE A 11 7.48 -1.86 -7.77
CA PHE A 11 6.88 -0.75 -8.49
C PHE A 11 7.87 0.42 -8.50
N ILE A 12 8.01 1.09 -9.65
CA ILE A 12 8.70 2.38 -9.70
C ILE A 12 7.70 3.45 -9.27
N THR A 13 8.13 4.36 -8.40
CA THR A 13 7.25 5.29 -7.70
C THR A 13 7.88 6.68 -7.63
N SER A 14 7.04 7.72 -7.59
CA SER A 14 7.48 9.08 -7.29
C SER A 14 7.38 9.34 -5.78
N GLN A 15 8.43 9.89 -5.19
CA GLN A 15 8.54 10.13 -3.75
C GLN A 15 9.09 11.54 -3.48
N ASN A 16 8.55 12.21 -2.46
CA ASN A 16 9.02 13.52 -2.01
C ASN A 16 8.69 13.73 -0.53
N HIS A 17 9.29 12.92 0.34
CA HIS A 17 9.14 13.00 1.80
C HIS A 17 10.51 12.94 2.48
N GLY A 18 10.66 13.65 3.60
CA GLY A 18 11.89 13.68 4.42
C GLY A 18 11.76 12.96 5.77
N PHE A 19 10.60 12.40 6.05
CA PHE A 19 10.29 11.58 7.23
C PHE A 19 9.71 10.24 6.78
N ALA A 20 9.85 9.21 7.61
CA ALA A 20 9.32 7.87 7.35
C ALA A 20 8.70 7.27 8.61
N VAL A 21 7.76 6.33 8.42
CA VAL A 21 7.17 5.56 9.53
C VAL A 21 8.18 4.54 10.02
N GLN A 22 8.51 4.59 11.32
CA GLN A 22 9.44 3.66 11.96
C GLN A 22 8.79 2.28 12.12
N THR A 23 9.46 1.23 11.65
CA THR A 23 8.96 -0.16 11.66
C THR A 23 9.90 -1.16 12.33
N GLU A 24 11.13 -0.79 12.64
CA GLU A 24 12.16 -1.68 13.22
C GLU A 24 11.74 -2.27 14.58
N GLN A 25 11.02 -1.50 15.40
CA GLN A 25 10.51 -1.92 16.70
C GLN A 25 9.10 -2.54 16.60
N GLY A 26 8.65 -2.82 15.37
CA GLY A 26 7.32 -3.30 15.06
C GLY A 26 6.31 -2.16 14.88
N LEU A 27 5.23 -2.48 14.17
CA LEU A 27 4.05 -1.63 14.08
C LEU A 27 3.11 -1.89 15.26
N ALA A 28 2.15 -0.98 15.45
CA ALA A 28 1.05 -1.22 16.38
C ALA A 28 0.30 -2.52 16.02
N LYS A 29 -0.37 -3.10 17.02
CA LYS A 29 -1.17 -4.32 16.85
C LYS A 29 -2.11 -4.19 15.65
N ASP A 30 -2.23 -5.29 14.89
CA ASP A 30 -3.10 -5.45 13.71
C ASP A 30 -2.69 -4.61 12.48
N TRP A 31 -1.48 -4.05 12.46
CA TRP A 31 -0.88 -3.38 11.31
C TRP A 31 0.28 -4.18 10.74
N SER A 32 0.35 -4.21 9.42
CA SER A 32 1.42 -4.86 8.66
C SER A 32 2.07 -3.87 7.69
N ILE A 33 3.33 -4.13 7.37
CA ILE A 33 4.03 -3.47 6.26
C ILE A 33 3.36 -3.87 4.95
N LEU A 34 3.15 -2.89 4.07
CA LEU A 34 2.56 -3.09 2.76
C LEU A 34 3.61 -2.96 1.65
N PHE A 35 4.41 -1.90 1.70
CA PHE A 35 5.49 -1.66 0.76
C PHE A 35 6.79 -1.33 1.50
N THR A 36 7.90 -1.78 0.92
CA THR A 36 9.26 -1.54 1.43
C THR A 36 10.15 -1.00 0.33
N ASN A 37 10.87 0.09 0.59
CA ASN A 37 11.84 0.64 -0.35
C ASN A 37 13.02 -0.32 -0.50
N GLN A 38 13.34 -0.73 -1.72
CA GLN A 38 14.43 -1.69 -1.95
C GLN A 38 15.83 -1.07 -1.86
N ASN A 39 15.95 0.26 -1.92
CA ASN A 39 17.26 0.91 -1.86
C ASN A 39 17.74 1.09 -0.42
N ASP A 40 16.86 1.51 0.50
CA ASP A 40 17.22 1.88 1.87
C ASP A 40 16.42 1.15 2.96
N GLN A 41 15.51 0.24 2.57
CA GLN A 41 14.66 -0.56 3.47
C GLN A 41 13.67 0.25 4.31
N SER A 42 13.43 1.52 3.96
CA SER A 42 12.41 2.34 4.62
C SER A 42 10.99 1.87 4.30
N ASN A 43 10.04 2.19 5.20
CA ASN A 43 8.64 1.86 5.01
C ASN A 43 8.00 2.76 3.94
N GLU A 44 7.28 2.13 3.02
CA GLU A 44 6.63 2.80 1.88
C GLU A 44 5.11 2.64 1.88
N GLY A 45 4.56 2.03 2.92
CA GLY A 45 3.13 1.81 3.08
C GLY A 45 2.82 0.81 4.19
N ILE A 46 1.62 0.94 4.76
CA ILE A 46 1.11 0.05 5.81
C ILE A 46 -0.34 -0.32 5.51
N ILE A 47 -0.78 -1.45 6.07
CA ILE A 47 -2.13 -1.97 5.92
C ILE A 47 -2.62 -2.58 7.23
N HIS A 48 -3.88 -2.35 7.56
CA HIS A 48 -4.52 -3.00 8.70
C HIS A 48 -4.94 -4.42 8.31
N ASP A 49 -4.73 -5.39 9.20
CA ASP A 49 -4.98 -6.80 8.92
C ASP A 49 -6.46 -7.16 8.72
N PHE A 50 -7.37 -6.37 9.31
CA PHE A 50 -8.81 -6.68 9.34
C PHE A 50 -9.69 -5.53 8.85
N LYS A 51 -9.28 -4.27 9.06
CA LYS A 51 -10.03 -3.08 8.66
C LYS A 51 -9.63 -2.63 7.26
N PRO A 52 -10.47 -1.86 6.55
CA PRO A 52 -10.22 -1.45 5.18
C PRO A 52 -9.27 -0.25 5.10
N PHE A 53 -8.20 -0.28 5.89
CA PHE A 53 -7.29 0.84 6.04
C PHE A 53 -5.95 0.45 5.45
N PHE A 54 -5.48 1.23 4.50
CA PHE A 54 -4.13 1.14 3.96
C PHE A 54 -3.63 2.53 3.62
N SER A 55 -2.32 2.67 3.55
CA SER A 55 -1.65 3.88 3.09
C SER A 55 -0.39 3.54 2.31
N VAL A 56 0.06 4.51 1.54
CA VAL A 56 1.35 4.51 0.83
C VAL A 56 2.10 5.78 1.18
N GLN A 57 3.43 5.71 1.15
CA GLN A 57 4.31 6.85 1.43
C GLN A 57 4.70 7.60 0.15
N PHE A 58 4.67 6.90 -0.99
CA PHE A 58 4.87 7.47 -2.33
C PHE A 58 3.59 8.10 -2.89
N HIS A 59 3.72 8.77 -4.04
CA HIS A 59 2.67 9.48 -4.75
C HIS A 59 2.10 8.63 -5.90
N PRO A 60 0.90 8.02 -5.76
CA PRO A 60 0.28 7.19 -6.79
C PRO A 60 -0.45 7.98 -7.90
N GLU A 61 -0.49 9.31 -7.83
CA GLU A 61 -1.20 10.20 -8.77
C GLU A 61 -0.37 10.59 -10.01
N HIS A 62 0.91 10.24 -10.04
CA HIS A 62 1.77 10.23 -11.24
C HIS A 62 2.03 11.58 -11.93
N CYS A 63 1.86 12.70 -11.23
CA CYS A 63 2.17 14.03 -11.76
C CYS A 63 3.70 14.26 -11.87
N ALA A 64 4.26 13.80 -13.00
CA ALA A 64 5.70 13.63 -13.31
C ALA A 64 6.32 12.28 -12.90
N GLY A 65 5.49 11.26 -12.67
CA GLY A 65 5.89 9.91 -12.25
C GLY A 65 5.45 8.78 -13.19
N PRO A 66 5.98 7.56 -13.00
CA PRO A 66 5.51 6.35 -13.70
C PRO A 66 4.08 6.00 -13.29
N ARG A 67 3.28 5.43 -14.18
CA ARG A 67 1.85 5.13 -13.89
C ARG A 67 1.59 3.82 -13.15
N ASP A 68 2.64 3.18 -12.67
CA ASP A 68 2.62 1.78 -12.19
C ASP A 68 1.73 1.55 -10.97
N THR A 69 1.38 2.60 -10.21
CA THR A 69 0.58 2.48 -8.98
C THR A 69 -0.80 3.15 -9.04
N GLU A 70 -1.29 3.50 -10.23
CA GLU A 70 -2.62 4.14 -10.41
C GLU A 70 -3.76 3.20 -9.95
N GLN A 71 -3.54 1.89 -10.08
CA GLN A 71 -4.47 0.85 -9.67
C GLN A 71 -4.86 0.92 -8.17
N LEU A 72 -4.03 1.54 -7.33
CA LEU A 72 -4.36 1.75 -5.91
C LEU A 72 -5.63 2.61 -5.73
N PHE A 73 -5.91 3.53 -6.64
CA PHE A 73 -7.16 4.31 -6.61
C PHE A 73 -8.38 3.43 -6.93
N GLN A 74 -8.25 2.54 -7.91
CA GLN A 74 -9.33 1.59 -8.24
C GLN A 74 -9.60 0.66 -7.05
N ILE A 75 -8.54 0.10 -6.45
CA ILE A 75 -8.64 -0.75 -5.24
C ILE A 75 -9.35 -0.01 -4.10
N PHE A 76 -8.99 1.26 -3.86
CA PHE A 76 -9.67 2.08 -2.86
C PHE A 76 -11.17 2.24 -3.15
N LEU A 77 -11.53 2.56 -4.40
CA LEU A 77 -12.93 2.73 -4.81
C LEU A 77 -13.73 1.43 -4.66
N ASP A 78 -13.14 0.28 -5.02
CA ASP A 78 -13.77 -1.03 -4.92
C ASP A 78 -14.05 -1.42 -3.45
N ILE A 79 -13.10 -1.10 -2.56
CA ILE A 79 -13.26 -1.27 -1.11
C ILE A 79 -14.41 -0.37 -0.62
N VAL A 80 -14.43 0.92 -0.97
CA VAL A 80 -15.49 1.85 -0.58
C VAL A 80 -16.86 1.36 -1.07
N GLN A 81 -16.96 0.92 -2.32
CA GLN A 81 -18.21 0.43 -2.90
C GLN A 81 -18.68 -0.83 -2.16
N SER A 82 -17.78 -1.77 -1.88
CA SER A 82 -18.09 -2.99 -1.12
C SER A 82 -18.66 -2.67 0.26
N TYR A 83 -18.06 -1.72 0.98
CA TYR A 83 -18.55 -1.25 2.28
C TYR A 83 -19.94 -0.61 2.18
N LYS A 84 -20.18 0.24 1.18
CA LYS A 84 -21.50 0.86 0.95
C LYS A 84 -22.58 -0.17 0.62
N SER A 85 -22.21 -1.29 -0.01
CA SER A 85 -23.11 -2.40 -0.34
C SER A 85 -23.22 -3.46 0.76
N ASN A 86 -22.69 -3.23 1.97
CA ASN A 86 -22.63 -4.20 3.07
C ASN A 86 -21.96 -5.53 2.70
N LYS A 87 -21.03 -5.52 1.73
CA LYS A 87 -20.20 -6.68 1.39
C LYS A 87 -18.94 -6.67 2.25
N THR A 88 -18.64 -7.78 2.89
CA THR A 88 -17.38 -7.95 3.64
C THR A 88 -16.24 -8.20 2.66
N ILE A 89 -15.27 -7.28 2.62
CA ILE A 89 -14.02 -7.43 1.87
C ILE A 89 -12.84 -7.26 2.83
N ASN A 90 -11.87 -8.17 2.77
CA ASN A 90 -10.61 -7.97 3.45
C ASN A 90 -9.68 -7.19 2.51
N ALA A 91 -9.38 -5.94 2.87
CA ALA A 91 -8.59 -5.05 2.03
C ALA A 91 -7.17 -5.59 1.77
N LYS A 92 -6.57 -6.28 2.74
CA LYS A 92 -5.22 -6.84 2.62
C LYS A 92 -5.15 -7.96 1.59
N SER A 93 -6.06 -8.91 1.64
CA SER A 93 -6.12 -9.99 0.65
C SER A 93 -6.47 -9.45 -0.73
N TYR A 94 -7.45 -8.55 -0.81
CA TYR A 94 -7.91 -7.99 -2.07
C TYR A 94 -6.81 -7.17 -2.76
N LEU A 95 -6.15 -6.27 -2.03
CA LEU A 95 -5.05 -5.48 -2.58
C LEU A 95 -3.91 -6.38 -3.07
N LYS A 96 -3.53 -7.41 -2.29
CA LYS A 96 -2.50 -8.36 -2.72
C LYS A 96 -2.89 -9.07 -4.01
N GLU A 97 -4.12 -9.57 -4.12
CA GLU A 97 -4.62 -10.23 -5.34
C GLU A 97 -4.60 -9.30 -6.55
N GLN A 98 -5.06 -8.06 -6.41
CA GLN A 98 -5.10 -7.10 -7.52
C GLN A 98 -3.71 -6.65 -7.97
N LEU A 99 -2.74 -6.62 -7.05
CA LEU A 99 -1.39 -6.15 -7.32
C LEU A 99 -0.40 -7.28 -7.61
N THR A 100 -0.70 -8.56 -7.45
CA THR A 100 0.15 -9.66 -7.94
C THR A 100 -0.15 -10.00 -9.38
#